data_AF-A0AAU7JX57-F1
#
_entry.id   AF-A0AAU7JX57-F1
#
_cell.length_a   1.000
_cell.length_b   1.000
_cell.length_c   1.000
_cell.angle_alpha   90.00
_cell.angle_beta   90.00
_cell.angle_gamma   90.00
#
_symmetry.space_group_name_H-M   'P 1'
#
loop_
_entity.id
_entity.type
_entity.pdbx_description
1 polymer ?
#
loop_
_entity_poly.entity_id
_entity_poly.type
_entity_poly.pdbx_seq_one_letter_code
_entity_poly.pdbx_strand_id
1 'polypeptide(L)'
;MSVFDRFKAQPAAAGSPATAPVTIAQFTSAPGASAVAPGVDLAKRAPGLIDLHKKAGISLAKNNLIGVKAAVYLVLDYSGSMARYYRDGTVQAFTEQVLAAAVHFDDDGSIPVILFDAKARPAEDVTIDDYQGAVARMQKRAGRMSTTNYAGAMQAVIGHYQASGATAPALVIFETDGSPDSRRDAEAVLCHASTLPIFWQFVGFGDDSFQFLRKLDDLAVPQKRAIDNAGFFAAGRNPAAADPGTLYDNLMGEFPDWLAQARHQGIVRN
;
A
#
# COMPACT_ATOMS: atom_id res chain seq x y z
N MET A 1 -6.14 12.68 -14.00
CA MET A 1 -5.22 11.88 -14.84
C MET A 1 -4.59 10.90 -13.86
N SER A 2 -4.69 9.58 -14.08
CA SER A 2 -4.28 8.59 -13.07
C SER A 2 -2.82 8.81 -12.67
N VAL A 3 -2.50 8.52 -11.41
CA VAL A 3 -1.13 8.49 -10.92
C VAL A 3 -0.27 7.49 -11.70
N PHE A 4 -0.90 6.50 -12.35
CA PHE A 4 -0.27 5.41 -13.10
C PHE A 4 -0.34 5.55 -14.64
N ASP A 5 -0.95 6.61 -15.19
CA ASP A 5 -1.29 6.72 -16.62
C ASP A 5 -0.12 7.01 -17.60
N ARG A 6 1.14 7.07 -17.15
CA ARG A 6 2.27 7.46 -18.03
C ARG A 6 3.05 6.27 -18.62
N PHE A 7 2.39 5.42 -19.40
CA PHE A 7 3.06 4.58 -20.40
C PHE A 7 2.27 4.49 -21.70
N LYS A 8 2.65 5.31 -22.69
CA LYS A 8 2.43 5.03 -24.12
C LYS A 8 3.77 5.17 -24.86
N ALA A 9 4.03 4.20 -25.73
CA ALA A 9 5.33 3.59 -26.05
C ALA A 9 6.22 4.28 -27.11
N GLN A 10 7.51 3.88 -27.18
CA GLN A 10 8.22 3.33 -28.38
C GLN A 10 9.64 2.80 -27.99
N PRO A 11 10.19 1.72 -28.59
CA PRO A 11 11.41 1.04 -28.12
C PRO A 11 12.69 1.47 -28.87
N ALA A 12 13.86 1.22 -28.27
CA ALA A 12 15.16 1.29 -28.95
C ALA A 12 16.17 0.26 -28.39
N ALA A 13 17.13 -0.06 -29.25
CA ALA A 13 17.85 -1.33 -29.40
C ALA A 13 19.02 -1.59 -28.43
N ALA A 14 19.47 -2.85 -28.46
CA ALA A 14 20.49 -3.48 -27.63
C ALA A 14 21.94 -3.05 -27.92
N GLY A 15 22.74 -3.04 -26.85
CA GLY A 15 24.21 -3.07 -26.88
C GLY A 15 24.75 -3.48 -25.49
N SER A 16 25.55 -4.55 -25.44
CA SER A 16 26.18 -5.16 -24.24
C SER A 16 27.69 -4.83 -24.19
N PRO A 17 28.47 -5.24 -23.17
CA PRO A 17 28.22 -5.23 -21.71
C PRO A 17 29.44 -4.73 -20.89
N ALA A 18 29.29 -4.41 -19.60
CA ALA A 18 30.26 -4.77 -18.54
C ALA A 18 29.82 -4.29 -17.14
N THR A 19 30.16 -5.12 -16.15
CA THR A 19 30.02 -5.01 -14.68
C THR A 19 28.69 -5.47 -14.07
N ALA A 20 28.82 -6.48 -13.20
CA ALA A 20 27.76 -7.35 -12.70
C ALA A 20 26.91 -6.70 -11.59
N PRO A 21 25.57 -6.73 -11.67
CA PRO A 21 24.70 -6.47 -10.54
C PRO A 21 24.08 -7.76 -9.99
N VAL A 22 23.71 -7.68 -8.71
CA VAL A 22 22.89 -8.63 -7.97
C VAL A 22 21.57 -8.85 -8.71
N THR A 23 21.21 -10.11 -8.95
CA THR A 23 20.00 -10.53 -9.67
C THR A 23 18.73 -10.03 -8.98
N ILE A 24 18.13 -8.97 -9.52
CA ILE A 24 16.72 -8.64 -9.29
C ILE A 24 15.93 -9.63 -10.16
N ALA A 25 15.14 -10.51 -9.53
CA ALA A 25 14.20 -11.35 -10.26
C ALA A 25 13.22 -10.43 -11.01
N GLN A 26 13.11 -10.61 -12.33
CA GLN A 26 12.23 -9.84 -13.19
C GLN A 26 10.76 -10.10 -12.82
N PHE A 27 10.18 -9.23 -12.00
CA PHE A 27 8.73 -9.14 -11.81
C PHE A 27 8.16 -8.33 -12.97
N THR A 28 7.81 -9.02 -14.06
CA THR A 28 7.10 -8.40 -15.19
C THR A 28 5.66 -8.90 -15.20
N SER A 29 4.78 -8.16 -14.54
CA SER A 29 3.37 -8.10 -14.92
C SER A 29 3.14 -6.67 -15.44
N ALA A 30 2.88 -6.55 -16.74
CA ALA A 30 2.47 -5.30 -17.34
C ALA A 30 1.09 -4.89 -16.76
N PRO A 31 0.84 -3.60 -16.48
CA PRO A 31 -0.50 -3.14 -16.11
C PRO A 31 -1.45 -3.43 -17.26
N GLY A 32 -2.53 -4.15 -16.97
CA GLY A 32 -3.67 -4.23 -17.87
C GLY A 32 -4.26 -2.84 -17.99
N ALA A 33 -4.13 -2.22 -19.16
CA ALA A 33 -4.70 -0.91 -19.43
C ALA A 33 -6.24 -0.97 -19.26
N SER A 34 -6.75 -0.46 -18.14
CA SER A 34 -8.15 -0.11 -17.98
C SER A 34 -8.27 1.40 -18.17
N ALA A 35 -8.72 1.81 -19.36
CA ALA A 35 -9.03 3.20 -19.63
C ALA A 35 -10.32 3.60 -18.91
N VAL A 36 -10.26 4.49 -17.93
CA VAL A 36 -11.47 5.13 -17.38
C VAL A 36 -11.29 6.66 -17.26
N ALA A 37 -12.39 7.33 -17.61
CA ALA A 37 -12.56 8.73 -17.96
C ALA A 37 -12.74 9.65 -16.71
N PRO A 38 -12.97 10.98 -16.86
CA PRO A 38 -12.84 11.95 -15.77
C PRO A 38 -13.92 11.78 -14.69
N GLY A 39 -13.47 11.72 -13.43
CA GLY A 39 -14.32 11.67 -12.24
C GLY A 39 -14.98 10.32 -12.02
N VAL A 40 -14.53 9.57 -11.01
CA VAL A 40 -15.14 8.31 -10.61
C VAL A 40 -16.58 8.54 -10.08
N ASP A 41 -17.60 8.12 -10.84
CA ASP A 41 -18.99 8.06 -10.38
C ASP A 41 -19.22 6.82 -9.51
N LEU A 42 -18.77 6.91 -8.25
CA LEU A 42 -18.93 5.87 -7.23
C LEU A 42 -20.39 5.45 -7.03
N ALA A 43 -21.33 6.39 -7.16
CA ALA A 43 -22.75 6.11 -6.90
C ALA A 43 -23.34 5.12 -7.91
N LYS A 44 -22.90 5.18 -9.16
CA LYS A 44 -23.32 4.23 -10.20
C LYS A 44 -22.50 2.96 -10.23
N ARG A 45 -21.18 3.07 -10.04
CA ARG A 45 -20.23 1.97 -10.28
C ARG A 45 -20.02 1.09 -9.07
N ALA A 46 -20.01 1.67 -7.88
CA ALA A 46 -19.73 0.97 -6.63
C ALA A 46 -20.59 1.50 -5.48
N PRO A 47 -21.93 1.34 -5.55
CA PRO A 47 -22.84 1.87 -4.54
C PRO A 47 -22.54 1.36 -3.13
N GLY A 48 -21.97 0.15 -2.99
CA GLY A 48 -21.56 -0.42 -1.71
C GLY A 48 -20.38 0.29 -1.03
N LEU A 49 -19.61 1.13 -1.76
CA LEU A 49 -18.48 1.87 -1.21
C LEU A 49 -18.84 3.31 -0.81
N ILE A 50 -20.06 3.79 -1.10
CA ILE A 50 -20.44 5.21 -0.90
C ILE A 50 -20.28 5.65 0.56
N ASP A 51 -20.79 4.86 1.51
CA ASP A 51 -20.76 5.25 2.92
C ASP A 51 -19.33 5.22 3.49
N LEU A 52 -18.53 4.25 3.07
CA LEU A 52 -17.10 4.19 3.36
C LEU A 52 -16.36 5.40 2.79
N HIS A 53 -16.63 5.74 1.52
CA HIS A 53 -16.03 6.89 0.85
C HIS A 53 -16.40 8.22 1.55
N LYS A 54 -17.66 8.40 1.96
CA LYS A 54 -18.08 9.58 2.75
C LYS A 54 -17.36 9.67 4.10
N LYS A 55 -17.27 8.55 4.83
CA LYS A 55 -16.55 8.49 6.11
C LYS A 55 -15.07 8.81 5.94
N ALA A 56 -14.42 8.25 4.92
CA ALA A 56 -13.04 8.58 4.58
C ALA A 56 -12.89 10.08 4.29
N GLY A 57 -13.79 10.68 3.51
CA GLY A 57 -13.76 12.12 3.20
C GLY A 57 -13.79 13.03 4.44
N ILE A 58 -14.50 12.61 5.49
CA ILE A 58 -14.50 13.32 6.79
C ILE A 58 -13.09 13.27 7.41
N SER A 59 -12.46 12.10 7.45
CA SER A 59 -11.11 11.92 7.99
C SER A 59 -10.04 12.66 7.17
N LEU A 60 -10.16 12.68 5.83
CA LEU A 60 -9.28 13.49 4.99
C LEU A 60 -9.43 14.98 5.29
N ALA A 61 -10.66 15.48 5.49
CA ALA A 61 -10.89 16.88 5.84
C ALA A 61 -10.26 17.25 7.18
N LYS A 62 -10.39 16.38 8.21
CA LYS A 62 -9.75 16.58 9.52
C LYS A 62 -8.22 16.65 9.41
N ASN A 63 -7.62 15.84 8.54
CA ASN A 63 -6.17 15.71 8.37
C ASN A 63 -5.59 16.63 7.27
N ASN A 64 -6.37 17.59 6.75
CA ASN A 64 -5.94 18.51 5.68
C ASN A 64 -5.46 17.81 4.40
N LEU A 65 -6.03 16.65 4.07
CA LEU A 65 -5.67 15.85 2.90
C LEU A 65 -6.60 16.07 1.68
N ILE A 66 -7.60 16.96 1.79
CA ILE A 66 -8.49 17.27 0.67
C ILE A 66 -7.69 17.85 -0.50
N GLY A 67 -7.81 17.22 -1.66
CA GLY A 67 -7.10 17.61 -2.88
C GLY A 67 -5.65 17.11 -2.98
N VAL A 68 -5.14 16.43 -1.96
CA VAL A 68 -3.83 15.78 -2.03
C VAL A 68 -3.90 14.61 -2.99
N LYS A 69 -2.97 14.57 -3.94
CA LYS A 69 -2.80 13.44 -4.86
C LYS A 69 -1.74 12.47 -4.36
N ALA A 70 -2.08 11.18 -4.31
CA ALA A 70 -1.17 10.11 -3.95
C ALA A 70 -1.59 8.79 -4.62
N ALA A 71 -0.63 7.92 -4.92
CA ALA A 71 -0.91 6.52 -5.20
C ALA A 71 -1.20 5.78 -3.88
N VAL A 72 -2.27 5.00 -3.81
CA VAL A 72 -2.58 4.19 -2.62
C VAL A 72 -2.28 2.72 -2.93
N TYR A 73 -1.32 2.13 -2.19
CA TYR A 73 -1.01 0.71 -2.27
C TYR A 73 -1.59 -0.01 -1.06
N LEU A 74 -2.00 -1.26 -1.28
CA LEU A 74 -2.38 -2.16 -0.20
C LEU A 74 -1.49 -3.41 -0.23
N VAL A 75 -0.83 -3.69 0.88
CA VAL A 75 0.00 -4.87 1.07
C VAL A 75 -0.64 -5.72 2.15
N LEU A 76 -0.97 -6.97 1.83
CA LEU A 76 -1.73 -7.86 2.72
C LEU A 76 -0.89 -9.07 3.09
N ASP A 77 -0.74 -9.31 4.40
CA ASP A 77 -0.08 -10.51 4.89
C ASP A 77 -0.95 -11.74 4.59
N TYR A 78 -0.43 -12.67 3.81
CA TYR A 78 -1.00 -13.96 3.43
C TYR A 78 -0.27 -15.13 4.12
N SER A 79 0.25 -14.88 5.33
CA SER A 79 0.83 -15.89 6.20
C SER A 79 -0.22 -16.83 6.80
N GLY A 80 0.25 -17.96 7.36
CA GLY A 80 -0.63 -18.95 7.97
C GLY A 80 -1.40 -18.43 9.21
N SER A 81 -0.85 -17.47 9.96
CA SER A 81 -1.50 -16.88 11.14
C SER A 81 -2.72 -16.05 10.78
N MET A 82 -2.68 -15.42 9.59
CA MET A 82 -3.76 -14.62 9.01
C MET A 82 -4.96 -15.44 8.50
N ALA A 83 -4.87 -16.78 8.46
CA ALA A 83 -5.87 -17.65 7.85
C ALA A 83 -7.32 -17.45 8.36
N ARG A 84 -7.50 -16.97 9.60
CA ARG A 84 -8.84 -16.65 10.14
C ARG A 84 -9.46 -15.43 9.47
N TYR A 85 -8.68 -14.35 9.31
CA TYR A 85 -9.14 -13.06 8.78
C TYR A 85 -9.50 -13.11 7.31
N TYR A 86 -8.87 -14.02 6.59
CA TYR A 86 -9.24 -14.33 5.21
C TYR A 86 -10.51 -15.13 5.10
N ARG A 87 -10.75 -16.06 6.03
CA ARG A 87 -11.92 -16.95 6.01
C ARG A 87 -13.20 -16.24 6.45
N ASP A 88 -13.08 -15.34 7.43
CA ASP A 88 -14.22 -14.58 7.96
C ASP A 88 -14.53 -13.31 7.16
N GLY A 89 -13.72 -12.98 6.15
CA GLY A 89 -13.94 -11.83 5.26
C GLY A 89 -13.37 -10.51 5.78
N THR A 90 -12.68 -10.50 6.92
CA THR A 90 -12.08 -9.29 7.50
C THR A 90 -11.12 -8.60 6.52
N VAL A 91 -10.23 -9.36 5.86
CA VAL A 91 -9.28 -8.78 4.88
C VAL A 91 -10.00 -8.22 3.65
N GLN A 92 -11.10 -8.85 3.22
CA GLN A 92 -11.93 -8.33 2.13
C GLN A 92 -12.58 -7.00 2.52
N ALA A 93 -13.20 -6.91 3.70
CA ALA A 93 -13.79 -5.67 4.20
C ALA A 93 -12.73 -4.56 4.35
N PHE A 94 -11.54 -4.89 4.85
CA PHE A 94 -10.43 -3.95 4.94
C PHE A 94 -9.96 -3.45 3.56
N THR A 95 -9.86 -4.34 2.57
CA THR A 95 -9.54 -3.98 1.18
C THR A 95 -10.56 -3.00 0.61
N GLU A 96 -11.85 -3.23 0.85
CA GLU A 96 -12.94 -2.33 0.42
C GLU A 96 -12.88 -0.97 1.12
N GLN A 97 -12.55 -0.95 2.40
CA GLN A 97 -12.34 0.29 3.16
C GLN A 97 -11.19 1.12 2.58
N VAL A 98 -10.07 0.47 2.28
CA VAL A 98 -8.89 1.13 1.68
C VAL A 98 -9.22 1.65 0.28
N LEU A 99 -9.87 0.85 -0.57
CA LEU A 99 -10.28 1.26 -1.91
C LEU A 99 -11.23 2.48 -1.86
N ALA A 100 -12.21 2.48 -0.96
CA ALA A 100 -13.13 3.61 -0.81
C ALA A 100 -12.43 4.91 -0.40
N ALA A 101 -11.37 4.83 0.40
CA ALA A 101 -10.53 5.96 0.76
C ALA A 101 -9.60 6.41 -0.38
N ALA A 102 -9.06 5.46 -1.15
CA ALA A 102 -8.14 5.72 -2.26
C ALA A 102 -8.74 6.65 -3.34
N VAL A 103 -10.05 6.54 -3.60
CA VAL A 103 -10.77 7.39 -4.56
C VAL A 103 -10.72 8.88 -4.21
N HIS A 104 -10.32 9.27 -2.99
CA HIS A 104 -10.06 10.68 -2.67
C HIS A 104 -8.67 11.16 -3.11
N PHE A 105 -7.69 10.25 -3.19
CA PHE A 105 -6.29 10.55 -3.53
C PHE A 105 -6.01 10.48 -5.04
N ASP A 106 -6.74 9.68 -5.79
CA ASP A 106 -6.61 9.56 -7.24
C ASP A 106 -7.97 9.47 -7.95
N ASP A 107 -7.93 9.47 -9.29
CA ASP A 107 -9.12 9.58 -10.13
C ASP A 107 -9.42 8.27 -10.89
N ASP A 108 -8.67 7.20 -10.65
CA ASP A 108 -8.82 5.95 -11.42
C ASP A 108 -9.71 4.91 -10.72
N GLY A 109 -9.91 5.06 -9.41
CA GLY A 109 -10.72 4.14 -8.63
C GLY A 109 -10.13 2.73 -8.59
N SER A 110 -8.80 2.64 -8.53
CA SER A 110 -8.05 1.40 -8.44
C SER A 110 -6.98 1.49 -7.37
N ILE A 111 -6.70 0.36 -6.71
CA ILE A 111 -5.51 0.22 -5.86
C ILE A 111 -4.68 -0.99 -6.31
N PRO A 112 -3.36 -0.87 -6.48
CA PRO A 112 -2.48 -2.02 -6.57
C PRO A 112 -2.43 -2.75 -5.22
N VAL A 113 -2.83 -4.03 -5.23
CA VAL A 113 -2.82 -4.91 -4.06
C VAL A 113 -1.73 -5.98 -4.21
N ILE A 114 -0.88 -6.11 -3.20
CA ILE A 114 0.19 -7.12 -3.14
C ILE A 114 -0.07 -8.06 -1.98
N LEU A 115 -0.33 -9.35 -2.28
CA LEU A 115 -0.30 -10.40 -1.26
C LEU A 115 1.16 -10.83 -1.01
N PHE A 116 1.52 -11.07 0.25
CA PHE A 116 2.83 -11.63 0.57
C PHE A 116 2.77 -12.70 1.65
N ASP A 117 3.66 -13.68 1.55
CA ASP A 117 3.96 -14.65 2.60
C ASP A 117 5.49 -14.75 2.70
N ALA A 118 6.08 -15.95 2.58
CA ALA A 118 7.51 -16.11 2.36
C ALA A 118 8.02 -15.38 1.09
N LYS A 119 7.11 -15.08 0.14
CA LYS A 119 7.39 -14.27 -1.05
C LYS A 119 6.25 -13.29 -1.34
N ALA A 120 6.58 -12.16 -1.96
CA ALA A 120 5.59 -11.26 -2.53
C ALA A 120 5.01 -11.84 -3.83
N ARG A 121 3.70 -11.71 -4.02
CA ARG A 121 3.03 -11.93 -5.31
C ARG A 121 3.13 -10.64 -6.16
N PRO A 122 3.01 -10.73 -7.50
CA PRO A 122 2.87 -9.54 -8.32
C PRO A 122 1.70 -8.67 -7.85
N ALA A 123 1.79 -7.36 -8.05
CA ALA A 123 0.67 -6.47 -7.77
C ALA A 123 -0.51 -6.81 -8.69
N GLU A 124 -1.70 -6.87 -8.10
CA GLU A 124 -2.96 -7.01 -8.85
C GLU A 124 -3.87 -5.83 -8.50
N ASP A 125 -4.45 -5.21 -9.52
CA ASP A 125 -5.33 -4.06 -9.33
C ASP A 125 -6.70 -4.50 -8.82
N VAL A 126 -7.14 -3.87 -7.73
CA VAL A 126 -8.52 -3.96 -7.23
C VAL A 126 -9.21 -2.66 -7.56
N THR A 127 -10.24 -2.72 -8.40
CA THR A 127 -10.96 -1.55 -8.89
C THR A 127 -12.33 -1.44 -8.26
N ILE A 128 -12.91 -0.24 -8.29
CA ILE A 128 -14.30 -0.02 -7.89
C ILE A 128 -15.32 -0.83 -8.73
N ASP A 129 -14.96 -1.31 -9.92
CA ASP A 129 -15.86 -2.13 -10.74
C ASP A 129 -15.74 -3.64 -10.42
N ASP A 130 -14.65 -4.09 -9.80
CA ASP A 130 -14.36 -5.50 -9.55
C ASP A 130 -13.84 -5.79 -8.12
N TYR A 131 -14.21 -4.98 -7.13
CA TYR A 131 -13.72 -5.14 -5.77
C TYR A 131 -14.32 -6.34 -5.03
N GLN A 132 -15.57 -6.69 -5.34
CA GLN A 132 -16.31 -7.73 -4.61
C GLN A 132 -15.67 -9.10 -4.82
N GLY A 133 -15.20 -9.71 -3.73
CA GLY A 133 -14.52 -11.01 -3.76
C GLY A 133 -13.13 -10.99 -4.40
N ALA A 134 -12.54 -9.80 -4.62
CA ALA A 134 -11.19 -9.67 -5.18
C ALA A 134 -10.16 -10.43 -4.35
N VAL A 135 -10.21 -10.31 -3.02
CA VAL A 135 -9.29 -11.00 -2.12
C VAL A 135 -9.40 -12.52 -2.29
N ALA A 136 -10.62 -13.07 -2.35
CA ALA A 136 -10.83 -14.51 -2.54
C ALA A 136 -10.26 -15.00 -3.89
N ARG A 137 -10.37 -14.19 -4.96
CA ARG A 137 -9.75 -14.50 -6.26
C ARG A 137 -8.22 -14.50 -6.17
N MET A 138 -7.63 -13.53 -5.46
CA MET A 138 -6.18 -13.45 -5.25
C MET A 138 -5.67 -14.64 -4.42
N GLN A 139 -6.36 -15.03 -3.34
CA GLN A 139 -6.02 -16.22 -2.54
C GLN A 139 -5.95 -17.48 -3.39
N LYS A 140 -6.95 -17.69 -4.26
CA LYS A 140 -7.00 -18.85 -5.14
C LYS A 140 -5.78 -18.94 -6.06
N ARG A 141 -5.26 -17.79 -6.51
CA ARG A 141 -4.01 -17.71 -7.31
C ARG A 141 -2.75 -17.85 -6.44
N ALA A 142 -2.76 -17.28 -5.24
CA ALA A 142 -1.61 -17.27 -4.33
C ALA A 142 -1.24 -18.66 -3.80
N GLY A 143 -2.23 -19.55 -3.68
CA GLY A 143 -2.03 -20.94 -3.27
C GLY A 143 -1.92 -21.08 -1.75
N ARG A 144 -1.02 -21.94 -1.29
CA ARG A 144 -0.83 -22.22 0.15
C ARG A 144 -0.11 -21.05 0.82
N MET A 145 -0.62 -20.65 1.98
CA MET A 145 0.00 -19.68 2.89
C MET A 145 1.33 -20.20 3.45
N SER A 146 2.22 -19.30 3.85
CA SER A 146 3.54 -19.63 4.39
C SER A 146 3.93 -18.70 5.56
N THR A 147 5.24 -18.49 5.76
CA THR A 147 5.81 -17.55 6.74
C THR A 147 5.71 -16.10 6.24
N THR A 148 6.44 -15.15 6.84
CA THR A 148 6.16 -13.72 6.70
C THR A 148 7.41 -12.94 6.28
N ASN A 149 7.50 -12.53 5.01
CA ASN A 149 8.67 -11.80 4.47
C ASN A 149 8.35 -10.33 4.12
N TYR A 150 8.45 -9.43 5.11
CA TYR A 150 8.22 -8.00 4.88
C TYR A 150 9.22 -7.39 3.90
N ALA A 151 10.50 -7.74 4.00
CA ALA A 151 11.52 -7.16 3.12
C ALA A 151 11.19 -7.41 1.64
N GLY A 152 10.77 -8.64 1.30
CA GLY A 152 10.33 -8.98 -0.05
C GLY A 152 9.07 -8.24 -0.48
N ALA A 153 8.08 -8.09 0.40
CA ALA A 153 6.85 -7.34 0.14
C ALA A 153 7.13 -5.84 -0.11
N MET A 154 7.95 -5.23 0.75
CA MET A 154 8.35 -3.83 0.62
C MET A 154 9.15 -3.59 -0.66
N GLN A 155 10.08 -4.50 -1.01
CA GLN A 155 10.81 -4.42 -2.27
C GLN A 155 9.90 -4.54 -3.49
N ALA A 156 8.85 -5.38 -3.44
CA ALA A 156 7.88 -5.49 -4.51
C ALA A 156 7.10 -4.19 -4.74
N VAL A 157 6.67 -3.51 -3.66
CA VAL A 157 6.03 -2.19 -3.75
C VAL A 157 6.99 -1.14 -4.33
N ILE A 158 8.21 -1.06 -3.80
CA ILE A 158 9.22 -0.10 -4.28
C ILE A 158 9.50 -0.30 -5.77
N GLY A 159 9.69 -1.56 -6.18
CA GLY A 159 9.92 -1.91 -7.57
C GLY A 159 8.73 -1.56 -8.47
N HIS A 160 7.51 -1.86 -8.03
CA HIS A 160 6.29 -1.52 -8.76
C HIS A 160 6.12 -0.01 -8.91
N TYR A 161 6.30 0.75 -7.82
CA TYR A 161 6.20 2.21 -7.82
C TYR A 161 7.24 2.88 -8.73
N GLN A 162 8.50 2.40 -8.68
CA GLN A 162 9.54 2.94 -9.57
C GLN A 162 9.27 2.58 -11.04
N ALA A 163 8.83 1.36 -11.30
CA ALA A 163 8.49 0.90 -12.65
C ALA A 163 7.29 1.64 -13.23
N SER A 164 6.36 2.13 -12.40
CA SER A 164 5.21 2.90 -12.88
C SER A 164 5.56 4.32 -13.36
N GLY A 165 6.73 4.85 -12.99
CA GLY A 165 7.12 6.22 -13.32
C GLY A 165 6.22 7.27 -12.66
N ALA A 166 5.43 6.89 -11.65
CA ALA A 166 4.59 7.81 -10.92
C ALA A 166 5.43 8.92 -10.25
N THR A 167 4.93 10.14 -10.31
CA THR A 167 5.57 11.30 -9.67
C THR A 167 4.83 11.76 -8.42
N ALA A 168 3.58 11.34 -8.23
CA ALA A 168 2.84 11.58 -7.01
C ALA A 168 3.36 10.68 -5.89
N PRO A 169 3.34 11.13 -4.62
CA PRO A 169 3.75 10.30 -3.49
C PRO A 169 2.90 9.02 -3.38
N ALA A 170 3.44 7.98 -2.77
CA ALA A 170 2.70 6.77 -2.44
C ALA A 170 2.38 6.71 -0.94
N LEU A 171 1.11 6.41 -0.63
CA LEU A 171 0.65 5.94 0.68
C LEU A 171 0.53 4.41 0.61
N VAL A 172 1.42 3.69 1.29
CA VAL A 172 1.42 2.23 1.33
C VAL A 172 0.81 1.78 2.64
N ILE A 173 -0.33 1.11 2.56
CA ILE A 173 -1.01 0.51 3.71
C ILE A 173 -0.55 -0.93 3.81
N PHE A 174 0.24 -1.24 4.85
CA PHE A 174 0.88 -2.53 5.06
C PHE A 174 0.23 -3.27 6.23
N GLU A 175 -0.62 -4.24 5.92
CA GLU A 175 -1.39 -5.03 6.89
C GLU A 175 -0.66 -6.33 7.27
N THR A 176 -0.69 -6.66 8.55
CA THR A 176 -0.09 -7.87 9.12
C THR A 176 -0.62 -8.18 10.54
N ASP A 177 -0.52 -9.44 10.99
CA ASP A 177 -0.84 -9.83 12.37
C ASP A 177 0.37 -10.06 13.29
N GLY A 178 1.60 -9.76 12.84
CA GLY A 178 2.77 -10.06 13.67
C GLY A 178 4.11 -9.47 13.24
N SER A 179 5.16 -10.29 13.39
CA SER A 179 6.55 -9.95 13.04
C SER A 179 7.00 -10.71 11.80
N PRO A 180 7.91 -10.14 10.98
CA PRO A 180 8.48 -10.84 9.85
C PRO A 180 9.52 -11.87 10.29
N ASP A 181 9.85 -12.78 9.38
CA ASP A 181 10.93 -13.77 9.50
C ASP A 181 12.28 -13.08 9.78
N SER A 182 12.53 -11.91 9.18
CA SER A 182 13.74 -11.11 9.40
C SER A 182 13.41 -9.65 9.70
N ARG A 183 13.43 -9.30 10.99
CA ARG A 183 13.29 -7.92 11.48
C ARG A 183 14.39 -7.00 10.94
N ARG A 184 15.61 -7.54 10.81
CA ARG A 184 16.78 -6.79 10.35
C ARG A 184 16.62 -6.35 8.89
N ASP A 185 16.20 -7.27 8.02
CA ASP A 185 16.10 -6.97 6.60
C ASP A 185 14.90 -6.06 6.31
N ALA A 186 13.79 -6.22 7.05
CA ALA A 186 12.67 -5.28 6.99
C ALA A 186 13.05 -3.86 7.43
N GLU A 187 13.76 -3.70 8.56
CA GLU A 187 14.29 -2.40 9.00
C GLU A 187 15.23 -1.80 7.93
N ALA A 188 16.11 -2.60 7.34
CA ALA A 188 17.04 -2.12 6.32
C ALA A 188 16.32 -1.59 5.06
N VAL A 189 15.27 -2.28 4.60
CA VAL A 189 14.47 -1.81 3.45
C VAL A 189 13.69 -0.55 3.80
N LEU A 190 13.08 -0.46 4.99
CA LEU A 190 12.37 0.74 5.43
C LEU A 190 13.29 1.97 5.48
N CYS A 191 14.48 1.82 6.07
CA CYS A 191 15.47 2.88 6.14
C CYS A 191 15.93 3.32 4.75
N HIS A 192 16.16 2.38 3.83
CA HIS A 192 16.50 2.72 2.45
C HIS A 192 15.37 3.48 1.75
N ALA A 193 14.12 3.05 1.95
CA ALA A 193 12.93 3.65 1.36
C ALA A 193 12.65 5.08 1.88
N SER A 194 13.28 5.52 2.98
CA SER A 194 13.10 6.88 3.53
C SER A 194 13.58 8.01 2.61
N THR A 195 14.27 7.67 1.52
CA THR A 195 14.69 8.62 0.48
C THR A 195 13.77 8.63 -0.75
N LEU A 196 12.74 7.80 -0.74
CA LEU A 196 11.75 7.68 -1.81
C LEU A 196 10.45 8.41 -1.41
N PRO A 197 9.64 8.85 -2.39
CA PRO A 197 8.33 9.44 -2.13
C PRO A 197 7.28 8.39 -1.73
N ILE A 198 7.60 7.56 -0.73
CA ILE A 198 6.79 6.44 -0.23
C ILE A 198 6.67 6.55 1.29
N PHE A 199 5.44 6.62 1.78
CA PHE A 199 5.10 6.51 3.20
C PHE A 199 4.50 5.13 3.49
N TRP A 200 4.90 4.53 4.62
CA TRP A 200 4.46 3.19 5.03
C TRP A 200 3.58 3.27 6.27
N GLN A 201 2.27 3.11 6.10
CA GLN A 201 1.33 2.97 7.21
C GLN A 201 1.16 1.49 7.55
N PHE A 202 1.80 1.03 8.63
CA PHE A 202 1.62 -0.33 9.13
C PHE A 202 0.32 -0.46 9.94
N VAL A 203 -0.40 -1.55 9.71
CA VAL A 203 -1.68 -1.85 10.36
C VAL A 203 -1.61 -3.24 10.99
N GLY A 204 -1.66 -3.30 12.31
CA GLY A 204 -1.56 -4.55 13.08
C GLY A 204 -2.92 -5.18 13.39
N PHE A 205 -3.18 -6.40 12.91
CA PHE A 205 -4.39 -7.17 13.23
C PHE A 205 -4.15 -8.16 14.38
N GLY A 206 -5.10 -8.28 15.31
CA GLY A 206 -5.00 -9.21 16.43
C GLY A 206 -4.50 -8.59 17.73
N ASP A 207 -3.94 -9.47 18.58
CA ASP A 207 -3.63 -9.19 19.99
C ASP A 207 -2.11 -9.16 20.26
N ASP A 208 -1.26 -9.17 19.22
CA ASP A 208 0.19 -9.03 19.39
C ASP A 208 0.54 -7.68 20.03
N SER A 209 1.66 -7.64 20.75
CA SER A 209 2.19 -6.37 21.29
C SER A 209 2.66 -5.38 20.21
N PHE A 210 2.91 -5.89 19.00
CA PHE A 210 3.48 -5.23 17.83
C PHE A 210 4.79 -4.49 18.12
N GLN A 211 5.61 -4.98 19.06
CA GLN A 211 6.88 -4.35 19.44
C GLN A 211 7.77 -4.03 18.24
N PHE A 212 7.78 -4.89 17.22
CA PHE A 212 8.57 -4.64 16.02
C PHE A 212 7.99 -3.51 15.15
N LEU A 213 6.68 -3.46 14.93
CA LEU A 213 6.07 -2.40 14.14
C LEU A 213 6.17 -1.03 14.83
N ARG A 214 5.94 -0.99 16.16
CA ARG A 214 6.21 0.21 16.98
C ARG A 214 7.66 0.67 16.87
N LYS A 215 8.62 -0.27 16.85
CA LYS A 215 10.02 0.08 16.62
C LYS A 215 10.24 0.69 15.23
N LEU A 216 9.58 0.19 14.19
CA LEU A 216 9.71 0.73 12.83
C LEU A 216 9.18 2.17 12.75
N ASP A 217 8.09 2.44 13.46
CA ASP A 217 7.48 3.75 13.67
C ASP A 217 8.46 4.75 14.30
N ASP A 218 9.14 4.34 15.38
CA ASP A 218 10.00 5.20 16.20
C ASP A 218 11.50 5.21 15.77
N LEU A 219 11.84 4.78 14.56
CA LEU A 219 13.26 4.73 14.12
C LEU A 219 13.89 6.14 14.10
N ALA A 220 15.08 6.26 14.68
CA ALA A 220 15.77 7.55 14.84
C ALA A 220 16.08 8.27 13.51
N VAL A 221 15.78 9.57 13.47
CA VAL A 221 16.08 10.48 12.35
C VAL A 221 17.13 11.52 12.81
N PRO A 222 18.23 11.77 12.07
CA PRO A 222 18.60 11.19 10.77
C PRO A 222 19.52 9.95 10.86
N GLN A 223 19.78 9.39 12.05
CA GLN A 223 20.84 8.38 12.23
C GLN A 223 20.51 7.04 11.56
N LYS A 224 19.23 6.65 11.50
CA LYS A 224 18.79 5.40 10.88
C LYS A 224 18.16 5.62 9.50
N ARG A 225 17.44 6.71 9.31
CA ARG A 225 16.65 7.04 8.09
C ARG A 225 16.64 8.54 7.84
N ALA A 226 16.41 8.96 6.60
CA ALA A 226 16.51 10.37 6.18
C ALA A 226 15.37 11.24 6.72
N ILE A 227 14.15 10.71 6.69
CA ILE A 227 12.93 11.28 7.26
C ILE A 227 12.11 10.16 7.89
N ASP A 228 11.13 10.53 8.71
CA ASP A 228 10.20 9.55 9.29
C ASP A 228 9.17 9.11 8.25
N ASN A 229 9.43 7.98 7.59
CA ASN A 229 8.59 7.45 6.51
C ASN A 229 7.67 6.30 6.92
N ALA A 230 7.39 6.13 8.21
CA ALA A 230 6.52 5.07 8.70
C ALA A 230 5.53 5.60 9.73
N GLY A 231 4.33 5.02 9.74
CA GLY A 231 3.33 5.15 10.78
C GLY A 231 2.92 3.75 11.27
N PHE A 232 2.46 3.60 12.51
CA PHE A 232 1.89 2.34 12.99
C PHE A 232 0.67 2.50 13.90
N PHE A 233 -0.36 1.68 13.66
CA PHE A 233 -1.41 1.45 14.65
C PHE A 233 -1.89 0.00 14.69
N ALA A 234 -2.38 -0.42 15.86
CA ALA A 234 -3.06 -1.69 16.02
C ALA A 234 -4.57 -1.51 15.75
N ALA A 235 -5.09 -2.23 14.76
CA ALA A 235 -6.52 -2.25 14.44
C ALA A 235 -7.31 -3.26 15.30
N GLY A 236 -6.59 -4.03 16.13
CA GLY A 236 -7.13 -4.97 17.09
C GLY A 236 -7.65 -6.25 16.44
N ARG A 237 -8.35 -7.07 17.23
CA ARG A 237 -8.75 -8.41 16.81
C ARG A 237 -9.85 -8.46 15.76
N ASN A 238 -10.72 -7.47 15.70
CA ASN A 238 -11.85 -7.44 14.77
C ASN A 238 -11.97 -6.08 14.07
N PRO A 239 -11.03 -5.75 13.16
CA PRO A 239 -10.99 -4.45 12.52
C PRO A 239 -12.20 -4.21 11.61
N ALA A 240 -12.83 -5.27 11.08
CA ALA A 240 -14.06 -5.15 10.30
C ALA A 240 -15.28 -4.68 11.12
N ALA A 241 -15.26 -4.89 12.44
CA ALA A 241 -16.33 -4.43 13.34
C ALA A 241 -16.08 -3.05 13.96
N ALA A 242 -14.88 -2.49 13.79
CA ALA A 242 -14.56 -1.15 14.27
C ALA A 242 -15.31 -0.08 13.45
N ASP A 243 -15.50 1.11 14.01
CA ASP A 243 -16.03 2.22 13.22
C ASP A 243 -15.03 2.58 12.10
N PRO A 244 -15.47 2.61 10.82
CA PRO A 244 -14.59 2.96 9.72
C PRO A 244 -13.95 4.35 9.87
N GLY A 245 -14.61 5.30 10.54
CA GLY A 245 -14.03 6.63 10.79
C GLY A 245 -12.77 6.58 11.64
N THR A 246 -12.75 5.75 12.69
CA THR A 246 -11.53 5.51 13.48
C THR A 246 -10.43 4.88 12.65
N LEU A 247 -10.76 3.92 11.78
CA LEU A 247 -9.78 3.33 10.88
C LEU A 247 -9.17 4.39 9.95
N TYR A 248 -9.99 5.25 9.35
CA TYR A 248 -9.52 6.28 8.43
C TYR A 248 -8.72 7.38 9.13
N ASP A 249 -9.13 7.80 10.34
CA ASP A 249 -8.37 8.75 11.15
C ASP A 249 -6.96 8.18 11.44
N ASN A 250 -6.84 6.88 11.74
CA ASN A 250 -5.55 6.23 11.99
C ASN A 250 -4.72 6.00 10.72
N LEU A 251 -5.33 5.60 9.61
CA LEU A 251 -4.63 5.38 8.33
C LEU A 251 -3.98 6.65 7.78
N MET A 252 -4.51 7.81 8.15
CA MET A 252 -4.15 9.11 7.58
C MET A 252 -3.47 10.05 8.59
N GLY A 253 -3.28 9.65 9.84
CA GLY A 253 -2.86 10.55 10.91
C GLY A 253 -1.46 11.15 10.68
N GLU A 254 -0.50 10.33 10.28
CA GLU A 254 0.92 10.73 10.16
C GLU A 254 1.32 11.12 8.73
N PHE A 255 0.53 10.70 7.74
CA PHE A 255 0.80 10.97 6.34
C PHE A 255 0.93 12.47 5.97
N PRO A 256 0.10 13.40 6.51
CA PRO A 256 0.24 14.84 6.24
C PRO A 256 1.58 15.41 6.72
N ASP A 257 2.03 15.01 7.90
CA ASP A 257 3.28 15.49 8.50
C ASP A 257 4.49 14.96 7.74
N TRP A 258 4.48 13.66 7.40
CA TRP A 258 5.47 13.08 6.49
C TRP A 258 5.50 13.80 5.15
N LEU A 259 4.33 14.07 4.55
CA LEU A 259 4.24 14.70 3.23
C LEU A 259 4.83 16.12 3.24
N ALA A 260 4.59 16.88 4.30
CA ALA A 260 5.18 18.20 4.49
C ALA A 260 6.71 18.12 4.63
N GLN A 261 7.22 17.17 5.44
CA GLN A 261 8.66 16.98 5.62
C GLN A 261 9.35 16.50 4.35
N ALA A 262 8.74 15.55 3.63
CA ALA A 262 9.24 15.01 2.38
C ALA A 262 9.32 16.07 1.27
N ARG A 263 8.35 17.00 1.21
CA ARG A 263 8.40 18.17 0.30
C ARG A 263 9.53 19.12 0.68
N HIS A 264 9.68 19.42 1.98
CA HIS A 264 10.76 20.30 2.45
C HIS A 264 12.16 19.73 2.14
N GLN A 265 12.32 18.41 2.21
CA GLN A 265 13.58 17.71 1.85
C GLN A 265 13.73 17.43 0.34
N GLY A 266 12.75 17.82 -0.49
CA GLY A 266 12.79 17.59 -1.94
C GLY A 266 12.61 16.13 -2.37
N ILE A 267 12.18 15.25 -1.46
CA ILE A 267 11.85 13.83 -1.75
C ILE A 267 10.56 13.75 -2.56
N VAL A 268 9.54 14.52 -2.15
CA VAL A 268 8.30 14.70 -2.91
C VAL A 268 8.36 16.05 -3.62
N ARG A 269 8.12 16.06 -4.93
CA ARG A 269 8.10 17.30 -5.73
C ARG A 269 6.71 17.95 -5.64
N ASN A 270 6.69 19.28 -5.59
CA ASN A 270 5.46 20.09 -5.66
C ASN A 270 4.82 20.02 -7.05
#